data_AF-A0A060BLD0-F1
#
_entry.id   AF-A0A060BLD0-F1
#
_cell.length_a   1.000
_cell.length_b   1.000
_cell.length_c   1.000
_cell.angle_alpha   90.00
_cell.angle_beta   90.00
_cell.angle_gamma   90.00
#
_symmetry.space_group_name_H-M   'P 1'
#
loop_
_entity.id
_entity.type
_entity.pdbx_description
1 polymer ?
#
loop_
_entity_poly.entity_id
_entity_poly.type
_entity_poly.pdbx_seq_one_letter_code
_entity_poly.pdbx_strand_id
1 'polypeptide(L)'
;MVLLFFYSGIDIGVDYGTPVHAADSGVVVDAGWISGYGYAVIIDHGNGLSTLYGHNESLAVSAGQSVSQGQVIAYAGSTGNSTGPHVHF
;
A
#
# COMPACT_ATOMS: atom_id res chain seq x y z
N MET A 1 -2.12 -22.43 10.44
CA MET A 1 -2.89 -22.07 9.23
C MET A 1 -2.04 -21.12 8.43
N VAL A 2 -1.35 -21.64 7.42
CA VAL A 2 -0.46 -20.86 6.55
C VAL A 2 -1.35 -20.38 5.40
N LEU A 3 -1.68 -19.09 5.37
CA LEU A 3 -2.32 -18.51 4.20
C LEU A 3 -1.25 -18.27 3.13
N LEU A 4 -1.32 -19.05 2.05
CA LEU A 4 -0.65 -18.78 0.79
C LEU A 4 -1.33 -17.56 0.15
N PHE A 5 -0.68 -16.39 0.18
CA PHE A 5 -1.10 -15.26 -0.65
C PHE A 5 -0.56 -15.46 -2.06
N PHE A 6 -1.48 -15.67 -3.01
CA PHE A 6 -1.19 -15.47 -4.42
C PHE A 6 -0.92 -13.97 -4.65
N TYR A 7 0.28 -13.65 -5.13
CA TYR A 7 0.70 -12.29 -5.48
C TYR A 7 0.16 -11.93 -6.87
N SER A 8 -1.11 -11.53 -6.96
CA SER A 8 -1.65 -10.85 -8.15
C SER A 8 -2.12 -9.46 -7.74
N GLY A 9 -1.17 -8.53 -7.65
CA GLY A 9 -1.48 -7.11 -7.65
C GLY A 9 -1.55 -6.56 -9.07
N ILE A 10 -2.02 -5.32 -9.20
CA ILE A 10 -1.97 -4.53 -10.43
C ILE A 10 -0.92 -3.45 -10.26
N ASP A 11 -0.04 -3.32 -11.24
CA ASP A 11 0.94 -2.22 -11.28
C ASP A 11 0.39 -1.06 -12.12
N ILE A 12 0.32 0.12 -11.50
CA ILE A 12 -0.11 1.36 -12.14
C ILE A 12 1.09 2.29 -12.23
N GLY A 13 1.64 2.45 -13.43
CA GLY A 13 2.77 3.35 -13.69
C GLY A 13 2.39 4.81 -13.46
N VAL A 14 3.15 5.49 -12.61
CA VAL A 14 2.94 6.90 -12.22
C VAL A 14 4.29 7.57 -11.97
N ASP A 15 4.32 8.89 -11.88
CA ASP A 15 5.54 9.61 -11.48
C ASP A 15 5.80 9.46 -9.97
N TYR A 16 7.07 9.61 -9.56
CA TYR A 16 7.46 9.73 -8.15
C TYR A 16 6.65 10.83 -7.45
N GLY A 17 6.30 10.60 -6.18
CA GLY A 17 5.55 11.56 -5.39
C GLY A 17 4.07 11.65 -5.73
N THR A 18 3.56 10.87 -6.69
CA THR A 18 2.12 10.82 -7.00
C THR A 18 1.35 10.37 -5.75
N PRO A 19 0.32 11.10 -5.27
CA PRO A 19 -0.45 10.70 -4.10
C PRO A 19 -1.15 9.35 -4.29
N VAL A 20 -0.93 8.44 -3.35
CA VAL A 20 -1.62 7.15 -3.27
C VAL A 20 -2.77 7.27 -2.28
N HIS A 21 -3.96 6.87 -2.72
CA HIS A 21 -5.20 7.02 -1.94
C HIS A 21 -5.72 5.66 -1.49
N ALA A 22 -6.33 5.62 -0.30
CA ALA A 22 -7.03 4.44 0.19
C ALA A 22 -8.22 4.11 -0.73
N ALA A 23 -8.28 2.87 -1.22
CA ALA A 23 -9.35 2.38 -2.10
C ALA A 23 -10.71 2.32 -1.38
N ASP A 24 -10.71 2.08 -0.07
CA ASP A 24 -11.88 2.12 0.80
C ASP A 24 -11.49 2.54 2.23
N SER A 25 -12.47 2.85 3.07
CA SER A 25 -12.27 3.16 4.49
C SER A 25 -11.82 1.93 5.25
N GLY A 26 -11.03 2.12 6.31
CA GLY A 26 -10.53 0.99 7.09
C GLY A 26 -9.54 1.39 8.17
N VAL A 27 -8.83 0.39 8.69
CA VAL A 27 -7.76 0.56 9.68
C VAL A 27 -6.44 0.11 9.05
N VAL A 28 -5.42 0.96 9.14
CA VAL A 28 -4.06 0.62 8.72
C VAL A 28 -3.52 -0.46 9.66
N VAL A 29 -3.27 -1.65 9.13
CA VAL A 29 -2.75 -2.79 9.91
C VAL A 29 -1.22 -2.90 9.81
N ASP A 30 -0.63 -2.37 8.75
CA ASP A 30 0.82 -2.22 8.61
C ASP A 30 1.16 -0.96 7.81
N ALA A 31 2.23 -0.28 8.19
CA ALA A 31 2.76 0.91 7.53
C ALA A 31 4.26 1.00 7.79
N GLY A 32 5.06 0.51 6.84
CA GLY A 32 6.50 0.40 7.01
C GLY A 32 7.19 -0.31 5.87
N TRP A 33 8.42 -0.77 6.11
CA TRP A 33 9.17 -1.55 5.13
C TRP A 33 8.73 -3.01 5.16
N ILE A 34 8.14 -3.49 4.06
CA ILE A 34 7.75 -4.88 3.86
C ILE A 34 8.64 -5.47 2.78
N SER A 35 9.26 -6.63 3.06
CA SER A 35 10.18 -7.30 2.14
C SER A 35 9.54 -7.50 0.76
N GLY A 36 10.25 -7.13 -0.31
CA GLY A 36 9.74 -7.16 -1.68
C GLY A 36 8.91 -5.93 -2.07
N TYR A 37 8.01 -5.46 -1.20
CA TYR A 37 7.14 -4.32 -1.46
C TYR A 37 7.75 -2.95 -1.13
N GLY A 38 8.86 -2.89 -0.40
CA GLY A 38 9.46 -1.61 0.00
C GLY A 38 8.60 -0.91 1.05
N TYR A 39 8.49 0.43 0.98
CA TYR A 39 7.54 1.14 1.85
C TYR A 39 6.12 0.85 1.41
N ALA A 40 5.35 0.22 2.29
CA ALA A 40 4.01 -0.23 1.99
C ALA A 40 3.03 0.12 3.10
N VAL A 41 1.76 0.24 2.71
CA VAL A 41 0.61 0.36 3.61
C VAL A 41 -0.29 -0.84 3.37
N ILE A 42 -0.79 -1.46 4.44
CA ILE A 42 -1.85 -2.47 4.37
C ILE A 42 -3.04 -1.94 5.16
N ILE A 43 -4.22 -1.92 4.54
CA ILE A 43 -5.47 -1.48 5.16
C ILE A 43 -6.42 -2.67 5.26
N ASP A 44 -6.92 -2.94 6.46
CA ASP A 44 -8.05 -3.84 6.70
C ASP A 44 -9.36 -3.04 6.59
N HIS A 45 -10.23 -3.48 5.68
CA HIS A 45 -11.55 -2.89 5.41
C HIS A 45 -12.67 -3.63 6.15
N GLY A 46 -12.33 -4.68 6.91
CA GLY A 46 -13.28 -5.58 7.54
C GLY A 46 -13.73 -6.71 6.60
N ASN A 47 -14.51 -7.64 7.14
CA ASN A 47 -15.05 -8.80 6.42
C ASN A 47 -13.99 -9.68 5.71
N GLY A 48 -12.74 -9.64 6.18
CA GLY A 48 -11.62 -10.38 5.57
C GLY A 48 -11.09 -9.77 4.28
N LEU A 49 -11.44 -8.52 3.96
CA LEU A 49 -10.90 -7.78 2.84
C LEU A 49 -9.78 -6.84 3.29
N SER A 50 -8.64 -6.90 2.63
CA SER A 50 -7.54 -5.95 2.84
C SER A 50 -6.95 -5.53 1.51
N THR A 51 -6.38 -4.32 1.47
CA THR A 51 -5.63 -3.80 0.33
C THR A 51 -4.18 -3.53 0.74
N LEU A 52 -3.25 -3.72 -0.18
CA LEU A 52 -1.83 -3.42 -0.02
C LEU A 52 -1.44 -2.35 -1.03
N TYR A 53 -0.60 -1.41 -0.63
CA TYR A 53 -0.09 -0.35 -1.50
C TYR A 53 1.42 -0.36 -1.38
N GLY A 54 2.12 -0.88 -2.40
CA GLY A 54 3.57 -1.10 -2.39
C GLY A 54 4.38 -0.06 -3.17
N HIS A 55 5.70 -0.21 -3.04
CA HIS A 55 6.76 0.52 -3.74
C HIS A 55 6.82 2.03 -3.50
N ASN A 56 6.18 2.53 -2.44
CA ASN A 56 6.10 3.97 -2.15
C ASN A 56 7.47 4.58 -1.83
N GLU A 57 7.64 5.89 -2.04
CA GLU A 57 8.82 6.63 -1.57
C GLU A 57 8.67 7.09 -0.12
N SER A 58 7.44 7.34 0.33
CA SER A 58 7.12 7.77 1.69
C SER A 58 5.69 7.41 2.07
N LEU A 59 5.44 7.33 3.38
CA LEU A 59 4.15 6.98 3.97
C LEU A 59 3.55 8.20 4.68
N ALA A 60 2.25 8.41 4.54
CA ALA A 60 1.50 9.51 5.16
C ALA A 60 0.66 9.06 6.38
N VAL A 61 0.70 7.76 6.70
CA VAL A 61 -0.09 7.14 7.77
C VAL A 61 0.76 6.16 8.59
N SER A 62 0.26 5.76 9.75
CA SER A 62 0.89 4.79 10.65
C SER A 62 -0.07 3.65 11.01
N ALA A 63 0.48 2.50 11.42
CA ALA A 63 -0.31 1.37 11.92
C ALA A 63 -1.25 1.79 13.07
N GLY A 64 -2.47 1.24 13.07
CA GLY A 64 -3.55 1.57 14.00
C GLY A 64 -4.39 2.79 13.60
N GLN A 65 -3.98 3.55 12.58
CA GLN A 65 -4.72 4.73 12.12
C GLN A 65 -5.98 4.32 11.33
N SER A 66 -7.13 4.92 11.64
CA SER A 66 -8.32 4.86 10.78
C SER A 66 -8.18 5.81 9.60
N VAL A 67 -8.57 5.35 8.42
CA VAL A 67 -8.54 6.13 7.18
C VAL A 67 -9.90 6.08 6.48
N SER A 68 -10.22 7.14 5.74
CA SER A 68 -11.39 7.19 4.87
C SER A 68 -11.03 6.80 3.44
N GLN A 69 -12.01 6.30 2.69
CA GLN A 69 -11.89 6.14 1.24
C GLN A 69 -11.42 7.46 0.60
N GLY A 70 -10.45 7.37 -0.31
CA GLY A 70 -9.89 8.52 -1.00
C GLY A 70 -8.92 9.36 -0.16
N GLN A 71 -8.63 8.98 1.09
CA GLN A 71 -7.60 9.64 1.89
C GLN A 71 -6.21 9.31 1.35
N VAL A 72 -5.31 10.31 1.28
CA VAL A 72 -3.90 10.09 0.95
C VAL A 72 -3.23 9.28 2.05
N ILE A 73 -2.58 8.18 1.68
CA ILE A 73 -1.92 7.24 2.61
C ILE A 73 -0.43 7.08 2.36
N ALA A 74 0.03 7.36 1.15
CA ALA A 74 1.42 7.26 0.76
C ALA A 74 1.70 8.10 -0.48
N TYR A 75 2.95 8.14 -0.90
CA TYR A 75 3.40 8.78 -2.13
C TYR A 75 4.17 7.76 -2.97
N ALA A 76 3.79 7.62 -4.24
CA ALA A 76 4.31 6.61 -5.13
C ALA A 76 5.83 6.76 -5.32
N GLY A 77 6.52 5.63 -5.48
CA GLY A 77 7.96 5.61 -5.65
C GLY A 77 8.41 4.33 -6.35
N SER A 78 9.65 3.92 -6.09
CA SER A 78 10.26 2.72 -6.66
C SER A 78 11.07 1.95 -5.61
N THR A 79 10.58 1.86 -4.38
CA THR A 79 11.26 1.12 -3.30
C THR A 79 10.98 -0.38 -3.35
N GLY A 80 11.78 -1.19 -2.66
CA GLY A 80 11.64 -2.65 -2.71
C GLY A 80 12.08 -3.23 -4.05
N ASN A 81 11.38 -4.27 -4.51
CA ASN A 81 11.63 -4.91 -5.80
C ASN A 81 10.84 -4.21 -6.91
N SER A 82 11.32 -3.04 -7.33
CA SER A 82 10.71 -2.23 -8.38
C SER A 82 11.76 -1.72 -9.36
N THR A 83 11.40 -1.62 -10.64
CA THR A 83 12.29 -1.15 -11.73
C THR A 83 12.03 0.29 -12.15
N GLY A 84 10.98 0.93 -11.62
CA GLY A 84 10.57 2.29 -11.94
C GLY A 84 9.32 2.69 -11.15
N PRO A 85 8.97 3.98 -11.11
CA PRO A 85 7.90 4.45 -10.25
C PRO A 85 6.54 3.88 -10.66
N HIS A 86 5.88 3.21 -9.71
CA HIS A 86 4.53 2.66 -9.87
C HIS A 86 3.89 2.43 -8.50
N VAL A 87 2.57 2.28 -8.49
CA VAL A 87 1.84 1.76 -7.32
C VAL A 87 1.52 0.30 -7.59
N HIS A 88 1.97 -0.59 -6.70
CA HIS A 88 1.50 -1.97 -6.65
C HIS A 88 0.29 -2.05 -5.72
N PHE A 89 -0.84 -2.48 -6.25
CA PHE A 89 -2.13 -2.57 -5.56
C PHE A 89 -2.66 -4.01 -5.51
#